data_AF-A0A800BVH1-F1
#
_entry.id   AF-A0A800BVH1-F1
#
_cell.length_a   1.000
_cell.length_b   1.000
_cell.length_c   1.000
_cell.angle_alpha   90.00
_cell.angle_beta   90.00
_cell.angle_gamma   90.00
#
_symmetry.space_group_name_H-M   'P 1'
#
loop_
_entity.id
_entity.type
_entity.pdbx_description
1 polymer ?
#
loop_
_entity_poly.entity_id
_entity_poly.type
_entity_poly.pdbx_seq_one_letter_code
_entity_poly.pdbx_strand_id
1 'polypeptide(L)'
;MSIKVGIVGGTGYTGAELLRLLAQHPQAVVQVITSRSEAGLPVWALFANLREAYPQLSYSEPEVEALTACDVVFFATPHGVAMKLAPELMAAGVKVIDLAADFRINDLRVWENFYGMPHACPEIMHEVVYGLPELNREHIARARIIANPGCYPTAIQLGFYPLLKAGLIDIDHLVADAKSGISGAGRG
;
A
#
# COMPACT_ATOMS: atom_id res chain seq x y z
N MET A 1 12.76 1.56 -20.17
CA MET A 1 11.54 2.35 -19.90
C MET A 1 11.41 2.51 -18.38
N SER A 2 10.97 3.66 -17.89
CA SER A 2 10.74 3.89 -16.46
C SER A 2 9.27 3.67 -16.13
N ILE A 3 8.99 2.97 -15.02
CA ILE A 3 7.66 2.74 -14.47
C ILE A 3 7.14 4.06 -13.90
N LYS A 4 5.97 4.50 -14.37
CA LYS A 4 5.26 5.68 -13.88
C LYS A 4 4.44 5.33 -12.65
N VAL A 5 4.70 6.04 -11.56
CA VAL A 5 4.09 5.78 -10.26
C VAL A 5 3.13 6.90 -9.88
N GLY A 6 1.89 6.53 -9.56
CA GLY A 6 0.93 7.38 -8.85
C GLY A 6 0.89 7.04 -7.36
N ILE A 7 0.71 8.04 -6.50
CA ILE A 7 0.58 7.86 -5.04
C ILE A 7 -0.67 8.60 -4.56
N VAL A 8 -1.62 7.87 -4.01
CA VAL A 8 -2.82 8.43 -3.38
C VAL A 8 -2.61 8.53 -1.87
N GLY A 9 -2.81 9.71 -1.28
CA GLY A 9 -2.67 9.91 0.18
C GLY A 9 -1.22 10.10 0.66
N GLY A 10 -0.38 10.79 -0.10
CA GLY A 10 1.06 10.84 0.14
C GLY A 10 1.57 11.69 1.32
N THR A 11 0.68 12.25 2.16
CA THR A 11 1.04 13.20 3.23
C THR A 11 1.45 12.55 4.56
N GLY A 12 1.14 11.26 4.75
CA GLY A 12 1.51 10.47 5.93
C GLY A 12 2.94 9.93 5.88
N TYR A 13 3.40 9.32 6.97
CA TYR A 13 4.75 8.72 7.04
C TYR A 13 4.99 7.64 5.99
N THR A 14 3.97 6.81 5.70
CA THR A 14 4.07 5.78 4.66
C THR A 14 4.29 6.38 3.27
N GLY A 15 3.58 7.47 2.95
CA GLY A 15 3.74 8.20 1.69
C GLY A 15 5.13 8.84 1.56
N ALA A 16 5.61 9.50 2.62
CA ALA A 16 6.96 10.05 2.68
C ALA A 16 8.04 8.97 2.47
N GLU A 17 7.87 7.81 3.10
CA GLU A 17 8.86 6.75 2.99
C GLU A 17 8.84 6.07 1.62
N LEU A 18 7.65 5.91 1.03
CA LEU A 18 7.52 5.48 -0.36
C LEU A 18 8.24 6.45 -1.32
N LEU A 19 8.05 7.76 -1.15
CA LEU A 19 8.76 8.77 -1.94
C LEU A 19 10.28 8.65 -1.77
N ARG A 20 10.77 8.47 -0.54
CA ARG A 20 12.20 8.31 -0.25
C ARG A 20 12.79 7.08 -0.95
N LEU A 21 12.07 5.96 -0.93
CA LEU A 21 12.47 4.73 -1.62
C LEU A 21 12.46 4.89 -3.15
N LEU A 22 11.39 5.49 -3.69
CA LEU A 22 11.25 5.72 -5.14
C LEU A 22 12.27 6.72 -5.69
N ALA A 23 12.73 7.68 -4.87
CA ALA A 23 13.78 8.63 -5.27
C ALA A 23 15.10 7.94 -5.62
N GLN A 24 15.33 6.73 -5.10
CA GLN A 24 16.53 5.93 -5.33
C GLN A 24 16.28 4.79 -6.33
N HIS A 25 15.06 4.62 -6.83
CA HIS A 25 14.70 3.49 -7.68
C HIS A 25 15.01 3.79 -9.15
N PRO A 26 15.99 3.12 -9.79
CA PRO A 26 16.52 3.51 -11.11
C PRO A 26 15.53 3.30 -12.26
N GLN A 27 14.43 2.59 -12.01
CA GLN A 27 13.43 2.23 -13.03
C GLN A 27 12.03 2.73 -12.68
N ALA A 28 11.87 3.61 -11.68
CA ALA A 28 10.57 4.15 -11.30
C ALA A 28 10.63 5.67 -11.18
N VAL A 29 9.58 6.33 -11.61
CA VAL A 29 9.43 7.79 -11.53
C VAL A 29 8.06 8.13 -10.97
N VAL A 30 8.03 8.98 -9.95
CA VAL A 30 6.76 9.47 -9.38
C VAL A 30 6.19 10.51 -10.34
N GLN A 31 5.06 10.18 -10.94
CA GLN A 31 4.37 11.06 -11.88
C GLN A 31 3.29 11.88 -11.18
N VAL A 32 2.56 11.26 -10.24
CA VAL A 32 1.43 11.89 -9.56
C VAL A 32 1.50 11.57 -8.07
N ILE A 33 1.27 12.57 -7.24
CA ILE A 33 1.01 12.41 -5.81
C ILE A 33 -0.21 13.23 -5.43
N THR A 34 -1.10 12.65 -4.63
CA THR A 34 -2.41 13.26 -4.36
C THR A 34 -2.67 13.45 -2.87
N SER A 35 -3.34 14.55 -2.57
CA SER A 35 -3.88 14.90 -1.26
C SER A 35 -4.96 15.97 -1.44
N ARG A 36 -6.17 15.72 -0.91
CA ARG A 36 -7.27 16.68 -0.99
C ARG A 36 -7.02 17.94 -0.15
N SER A 37 -6.39 17.80 1.02
CA SER A 37 -6.15 18.94 1.92
C SER A 37 -4.94 19.78 1.50
N GLU A 38 -4.00 19.21 0.75
CA GLU A 38 -2.71 19.82 0.43
C GLU A 38 -2.54 20.12 -1.06
N ALA A 39 -3.61 20.07 -1.86
CA ALA A 39 -3.54 20.29 -3.31
C ALA A 39 -2.83 21.62 -3.64
N GLY A 40 -1.85 21.56 -4.55
CA GLY A 40 -0.98 22.68 -4.93
C GLY A 40 0.27 22.85 -4.06
N LEU A 41 0.33 22.25 -2.87
CA LEU A 41 1.50 22.34 -2.00
C LEU A 41 2.64 21.45 -2.53
N PRO A 42 3.89 21.96 -2.61
CA PRO A 42 5.02 21.13 -2.98
C PRO A 42 5.33 20.10 -1.90
N VAL A 43 5.70 18.88 -2.30
CA VAL A 43 6.02 17.76 -1.40
C VAL A 43 7.06 18.15 -0.35
N TRP A 44 8.09 18.89 -0.76
CA TRP A 44 9.17 19.31 0.12
C TRP A 44 8.76 20.31 1.20
N ALA A 45 7.60 20.97 1.08
CA ALA A 45 7.09 21.83 2.14
C ALA A 45 6.63 21.02 3.36
N LEU A 46 6.17 19.78 3.14
CA LEU A 46 5.84 18.85 4.22
C LEU A 46 7.04 17.99 4.64
N PHE A 47 7.93 17.69 3.71
CA PHE A 47 9.06 16.79 3.90
C PHE A 47 10.34 17.38 3.29
N ALA A 48 11.00 18.26 4.04
CA ALA A 48 12.16 19.01 3.54
C ALA A 48 13.31 18.12 3.03
N ASN A 49 13.47 16.92 3.60
CA ASN A 49 14.45 15.92 3.18
C ASN A 49 14.22 15.39 1.75
N LEU A 50 13.05 15.65 1.15
CA LEU A 50 12.69 15.23 -0.20
C LEU A 50 12.88 16.33 -1.26
N ARG A 51 13.36 17.52 -0.87
CA ARG A 51 13.50 18.68 -1.77
C ARG A 51 14.37 18.42 -2.99
N GLU A 52 15.54 17.82 -2.79
CA GLU A 52 16.48 17.57 -3.89
C GLU A 52 15.95 16.51 -4.87
N ALA A 53 15.27 15.48 -4.34
CA ALA A 53 14.70 14.41 -5.16
C ALA A 53 13.44 14.86 -5.92
N TYR A 54 12.63 15.72 -5.32
CA TYR A 54 11.32 16.12 -5.86
C TYR A 54 11.09 17.64 -5.80
N PRO A 55 11.92 18.44 -6.49
CA PRO A 55 11.84 19.90 -6.40
C PRO A 55 10.55 20.48 -7.00
N GLN A 56 9.94 19.76 -7.95
CA GLN A 56 8.76 20.19 -8.71
C GLN A 56 7.51 19.35 -8.42
N LEU A 57 7.60 18.33 -7.56
CA LEU A 57 6.45 17.49 -7.27
C LEU A 57 5.54 18.18 -6.24
N SER A 58 4.29 18.35 -6.60
CA SER A 58 3.26 18.93 -5.73
C SER A 58 2.07 17.98 -5.61
N TYR A 59 1.37 18.08 -4.47
CA TYR A 59 0.13 17.34 -4.29
C TYR A 59 -0.94 17.86 -5.25
N SER A 60 -1.77 16.95 -5.73
CA SER A 60 -2.92 17.22 -6.59
C SER A 60 -4.17 16.55 -6.01
N GLU A 61 -5.34 16.85 -6.57
CA GLU A 61 -6.54 16.07 -6.30
C GLU A 61 -6.40 14.65 -6.87
N PRO A 62 -7.06 13.62 -6.29
CA PRO A 62 -7.03 12.26 -6.80
C PRO A 62 -7.91 12.08 -8.03
N GLU A 63 -7.56 12.78 -9.10
CA GLU A 63 -8.24 12.68 -10.39
C GLU A 63 -7.92 11.34 -11.07
N VAL A 64 -8.96 10.60 -11.44
CA VAL A 64 -8.84 9.29 -12.08
C VAL A 64 -7.98 9.38 -13.34
N GLU A 65 -8.16 10.42 -14.15
CA GLU A 65 -7.49 10.57 -15.44
C GLU A 65 -5.97 10.72 -15.31
N ALA A 66 -5.50 11.38 -14.24
CA ALA A 66 -4.08 11.45 -13.92
C ALA A 66 -3.53 10.11 -13.40
N LEU A 67 -4.34 9.38 -12.62
CA LEU A 67 -3.97 8.08 -12.05
C LEU A 67 -3.95 6.96 -13.11
N THR A 68 -4.87 6.98 -14.09
CA THR A 68 -4.91 6.00 -15.19
C THR A 68 -3.77 6.17 -16.19
N ALA A 69 -3.10 7.33 -16.19
CA ALA A 69 -1.88 7.57 -16.97
C ALA A 69 -0.61 6.97 -16.34
N CYS A 70 -0.71 6.38 -15.14
CA CYS A 70 0.40 5.71 -14.44
C CYS A 70 0.42 4.20 -14.75
N ASP A 71 1.58 3.57 -14.60
CA ASP A 71 1.71 2.11 -14.73
C ASP A 71 1.31 1.39 -13.43
N VAL A 72 1.56 2.04 -12.29
CA VAL A 72 1.22 1.54 -10.96
C VAL A 72 0.77 2.68 -10.04
N VAL A 73 -0.23 2.41 -9.21
CA VAL A 73 -0.74 3.35 -8.20
C VAL A 73 -0.63 2.72 -6.81
N PHE A 74 0.01 3.45 -5.90
CA PHE A 74 0.07 3.12 -4.48
C PHE A 74 -1.02 3.87 -3.72
N PHE A 75 -1.73 3.18 -2.84
CA PHE A 75 -2.63 3.80 -1.88
C PHE A 75 -1.97 3.86 -0.51
N ALA A 76 -1.57 5.06 -0.09
CA ALA A 76 -1.05 5.38 1.24
C ALA A 76 -2.13 6.05 2.11
N THR A 77 -3.38 5.64 1.94
CA THR A 77 -4.57 6.23 2.57
C THR A 77 -5.05 5.41 3.77
N PRO A 78 -5.97 5.95 4.59
CA PRO A 78 -6.76 5.14 5.52
C PRO A 78 -7.53 4.02 4.80
N HIS A 79 -7.97 3.02 5.56
CA HIS A 79 -8.81 1.95 5.02
C HIS A 79 -10.15 2.49 4.48
N GLY A 80 -10.69 1.81 3.48
CA GLY A 80 -11.92 2.11 2.77
C GLY A 80 -11.77 3.12 1.62
N VAL A 81 -10.57 3.64 1.38
CA VAL A 81 -10.30 4.59 0.29
C VAL A 81 -9.85 3.88 -0.97
N ALA A 82 -8.96 2.88 -0.87
CA ALA A 82 -8.41 2.19 -2.02
C ALA A 82 -9.50 1.43 -2.78
N MET A 83 -10.42 0.79 -2.06
CA MET A 83 -11.59 0.11 -2.63
C MET A 83 -12.59 1.03 -3.36
N LYS A 84 -12.42 2.35 -3.36
CA LYS A 84 -13.27 3.25 -4.16
C LYS A 84 -12.72 3.50 -5.57
N LEU A 85 -11.42 3.32 -5.76
CA LEU A 85 -10.72 3.66 -7.00
C LEU A 85 -10.07 2.45 -7.65
N ALA A 86 -9.73 1.40 -6.88
CA ALA A 86 -9.02 0.23 -7.40
C ALA A 86 -9.73 -0.45 -8.59
N PRO A 87 -11.07 -0.68 -8.60
CA PRO A 87 -11.72 -1.31 -9.75
C PRO A 87 -11.53 -0.53 -11.05
N GLU A 88 -11.68 0.80 -10.99
CA GLU A 88 -11.55 1.68 -12.15
C GLU A 88 -10.10 1.73 -12.68
N LEU A 89 -9.12 1.82 -11.77
CA LEU A 89 -7.70 1.77 -12.13
C LEU A 89 -7.31 0.42 -12.74
N MET A 90 -7.78 -0.69 -12.15
CA MET A 90 -7.52 -2.03 -12.69
C MET A 90 -8.15 -2.23 -14.06
N ALA A 91 -9.35 -1.69 -14.29
CA ALA A 91 -10.01 -1.73 -15.59
C ALA A 91 -9.22 -0.95 -16.67
N ALA A 92 -8.54 0.13 -16.27
CA ALA A 92 -7.63 0.89 -17.13
C ALA A 92 -6.24 0.22 -17.33
N GLY A 93 -6.01 -0.97 -16.74
CA GLY A 93 -4.74 -1.70 -16.86
C GLY A 93 -3.65 -1.26 -15.87
N VAL A 94 -3.98 -0.38 -14.92
CA VAL A 94 -3.05 0.09 -13.90
C VAL A 94 -2.89 -0.97 -12.81
N LYS A 95 -1.65 -1.21 -12.38
CA LYS A 95 -1.39 -2.05 -11.20
C LYS A 95 -1.70 -1.28 -9.93
N VAL A 96 -2.33 -1.93 -8.95
CA VAL A 96 -2.68 -1.33 -7.67
C VAL A 96 -1.83 -1.95 -6.54
N ILE A 97 -1.26 -1.11 -5.68
CA ILE A 97 -0.59 -1.54 -4.45
C ILE A 97 -1.23 -0.80 -3.29
N ASP A 98 -2.05 -1.50 -2.50
CA ASP A 98 -2.69 -0.92 -1.32
C ASP A 98 -1.80 -1.11 -0.09
N LEU A 99 -1.36 0.01 0.53
CA LEU A 99 -0.60 0.00 1.77
C LEU A 99 -1.50 -0.02 3.01
N ALA A 100 -2.81 0.18 2.82
CA ALA A 100 -3.84 0.05 3.84
C ALA A 100 -4.31 -1.41 3.96
N ALA A 101 -5.53 -1.60 4.47
CA ALA A 101 -6.04 -2.90 4.82
C ALA A 101 -7.14 -3.44 3.93
N ASP A 102 -7.55 -2.68 2.90
CA ASP A 102 -8.79 -2.93 2.14
C ASP A 102 -8.76 -4.33 1.54
N PHE A 103 -7.62 -4.73 1.01
CA PHE A 103 -7.48 -6.00 0.29
C PHE A 103 -6.76 -7.10 1.10
N ARG A 104 -6.47 -6.89 2.39
CA ARG A 104 -5.61 -7.83 3.15
C ARG A 104 -6.27 -9.15 3.53
N ILE A 105 -7.61 -9.19 3.61
CA ILE A 105 -8.37 -10.33 4.17
C ILE A 105 -9.37 -10.82 3.13
N ASN A 106 -9.22 -12.07 2.70
CA ASN A 106 -10.10 -12.66 1.68
C ASN A 106 -11.51 -12.97 2.19
N ASP A 107 -11.66 -13.31 3.48
CA ASP A 107 -12.98 -13.45 4.08
C ASP A 107 -13.55 -12.08 4.40
N LEU A 108 -14.46 -11.62 3.55
CA LEU A 108 -15.08 -10.30 3.68
C LEU A 108 -15.85 -10.14 4.98
N ARG A 109 -16.43 -11.21 5.55
CA ARG A 109 -17.11 -11.10 6.85
C ARG A 109 -16.12 -10.81 7.96
N VAL A 110 -14.93 -11.43 7.90
CA VAL A 110 -13.84 -11.14 8.83
C VAL A 110 -13.36 -9.71 8.65
N TRP A 111 -13.16 -9.27 7.40
CA TRP A 111 -12.78 -7.89 7.10
C TRP A 111 -13.79 -6.88 7.68
N GLU A 112 -15.07 -7.04 7.36
CA GLU A 112 -16.15 -6.16 7.83
C GLU A 112 -16.24 -6.11 9.35
N ASN A 113 -16.01 -7.24 10.04
CA ASN A 113 -15.97 -7.29 11.49
C ASN A 113 -14.81 -6.48 12.10
N PHE A 114 -13.63 -6.49 11.46
CA PHE A 114 -12.47 -5.74 11.95
C PHE A 114 -12.49 -4.25 11.58
N TYR A 115 -13.09 -3.90 10.44
CA TYR A 115 -13.05 -2.53 9.91
C TYR A 115 -14.39 -1.78 10.02
N GLY A 116 -15.45 -2.44 10.51
CA GLY A 116 -16.71 -1.79 10.89
C GLY A 116 -17.52 -1.22 9.73
N MET A 117 -17.26 -1.67 8.50
CA MET A 117 -17.96 -1.22 7.30
C MET A 117 -18.01 -2.34 6.25
N PRO A 118 -18.98 -2.34 5.31
CA PRO A 118 -19.01 -3.27 4.19
C PRO A 118 -17.80 -3.11 3.26
N HIS A 119 -17.28 -4.21 2.74
CA HIS A 119 -16.23 -4.16 1.72
C HIS A 119 -16.82 -3.76 0.35
N ALA A 120 -16.20 -2.80 -0.35
CA ALA A 120 -16.79 -2.21 -1.56
C ALA A 120 -16.48 -2.95 -2.87
N CYS A 121 -15.50 -3.86 -2.88
CA CYS A 121 -15.07 -4.56 -4.11
C CYS A 121 -15.00 -6.09 -3.97
N PRO A 122 -16.09 -6.78 -3.60
CA PRO A 122 -16.09 -8.23 -3.52
C PRO A 122 -15.66 -8.92 -4.83
N GLU A 123 -15.98 -8.31 -5.97
CA GLU A 123 -15.74 -8.83 -7.30
C GLU A 123 -14.26 -8.92 -7.68
N ILE A 124 -13.38 -8.06 -7.14
CA ILE A 124 -11.95 -8.09 -7.47
C ILE A 124 -11.10 -8.86 -6.45
N MET A 125 -11.68 -9.29 -5.32
CA MET A 125 -10.94 -9.97 -4.25
C MET A 125 -10.26 -11.26 -4.69
N HIS A 126 -10.81 -11.95 -5.70
CA HIS A 126 -10.23 -13.16 -6.24
C HIS A 126 -8.89 -12.94 -6.99
N GLU A 127 -8.57 -11.70 -7.35
CA GLU A 127 -7.32 -11.31 -8.01
C GLU A 127 -6.25 -10.78 -7.05
N VAL A 128 -6.63 -10.53 -5.80
CA VAL A 128 -5.77 -9.93 -4.80
C VAL A 128 -4.69 -10.90 -4.37
N VAL A 129 -3.45 -10.40 -4.36
CA VAL A 129 -2.31 -11.12 -3.81
C VAL A 129 -1.79 -10.42 -2.57
N TYR A 130 -1.65 -11.17 -1.47
CA TYR A 130 -1.03 -10.67 -0.26
C TYR A 130 0.49 -10.46 -0.46
N GLY A 131 0.92 -9.22 -0.35
CA GLY A 131 2.24 -8.73 -0.77
C GLY A 131 3.40 -9.08 0.16
N LEU A 132 3.50 -10.33 0.63
CA LEU A 132 4.64 -10.84 1.41
C LEU A 132 5.55 -11.67 0.49
N PRO A 133 6.66 -11.12 -0.05
CA PRO A 133 7.44 -11.77 -1.11
C PRO A 133 8.02 -13.13 -0.73
N GLU A 134 8.40 -13.34 0.53
CA GLU A 134 8.92 -14.61 1.03
C GLU A 134 7.93 -15.76 0.87
N LEU A 135 6.63 -15.45 0.87
CA LEU A 135 5.55 -16.44 0.77
C LEU A 135 4.89 -16.47 -0.61
N ASN A 136 4.80 -15.30 -1.27
CA ASN A 136 3.93 -15.11 -2.44
C ASN A 136 4.67 -14.59 -3.69
N ARG A 137 6.01 -14.69 -3.77
CA ARG A 137 6.82 -14.12 -4.87
C ARG A 137 6.26 -14.34 -6.27
N GLU A 138 5.92 -15.59 -6.61
CA GLU A 138 5.43 -15.91 -7.96
C GLU A 138 4.05 -15.33 -8.25
N HIS A 139 3.16 -15.33 -7.26
CA HIS A 139 1.84 -14.72 -7.37
C HIS A 139 1.96 -13.20 -7.50
N ILE A 140 2.82 -12.56 -6.70
CA ILE A 140 3.08 -11.11 -6.74
C ILE A 140 3.57 -10.67 -8.12
N ALA A 141 4.47 -11.44 -8.74
CA ALA A 141 5.00 -11.13 -10.08
C ALA A 141 3.90 -11.01 -11.16
N ARG A 142 2.78 -11.72 -10.98
CA ARG A 142 1.65 -11.74 -11.92
C ARG A 142 0.47 -10.88 -11.46
N ALA A 143 0.48 -10.40 -10.22
CA ALA A 143 -0.64 -9.69 -9.62
C ALA A 143 -0.94 -8.36 -10.33
N ARG A 144 -2.23 -8.04 -10.44
CA ARG A 144 -2.71 -6.71 -10.82
C ARG A 144 -3.01 -5.84 -9.61
N ILE A 145 -3.35 -6.46 -8.48
CA ILE A 145 -3.60 -5.80 -7.21
C ILE A 145 -2.86 -6.52 -6.09
N ILE A 146 -2.08 -5.75 -5.34
CA ILE A 146 -1.26 -6.24 -4.23
C ILE A 146 -1.77 -5.61 -2.94
N ALA A 147 -2.16 -6.44 -1.99
CA ALA A 147 -2.43 -6.02 -0.62
C ALA A 147 -1.12 -6.03 0.17
N ASN A 148 -0.49 -4.87 0.34
CA ASN A 148 0.76 -4.78 1.07
C ASN A 148 0.51 -5.11 2.56
N PRO A 149 1.28 -6.02 3.17
CA PRO A 149 1.08 -6.46 4.54
C PRO A 149 1.14 -5.33 5.57
N GLY A 150 0.50 -5.55 6.73
CA GLY A 150 0.69 -4.70 7.90
C GLY A 150 2.05 -4.93 8.55
N CYS A 151 2.58 -3.94 9.28
CA CYS A 151 3.90 -4.03 9.92
C CYS A 151 3.99 -5.19 10.94
N TYR A 152 3.01 -5.33 11.86
CA TYR A 152 2.96 -6.47 12.78
C TYR A 152 2.73 -7.81 12.07
N PRO A 153 1.73 -7.95 11.18
CA PRO A 153 1.59 -9.17 10.38
C PRO A 153 2.87 -9.57 9.64
N THR A 154 3.65 -8.62 9.13
CA THR A 154 4.92 -8.92 8.46
C THR A 154 5.92 -9.53 9.43
N ALA A 155 6.20 -8.86 10.55
CA ALA A 155 7.17 -9.34 11.53
C ALA A 155 6.77 -10.70 12.12
N ILE A 156 5.49 -10.87 12.46
CA ILE A 156 4.97 -12.10 13.09
C ILE A 156 4.96 -13.26 12.09
N GLN A 157 4.50 -13.05 10.85
CA GLN A 157 4.50 -14.10 9.84
C GLN A 157 5.93 -14.53 9.50
N LEU A 158 6.86 -13.60 9.31
CA LEU A 158 8.24 -13.95 9.01
C LEU A 158 8.93 -14.70 10.16
N GLY A 159 8.56 -14.39 11.41
CA GLY A 159 9.06 -15.10 12.59
C GLY A 159 8.53 -16.53 12.72
N PHE A 160 7.20 -16.72 12.60
CA PHE A 160 6.59 -18.05 12.80
C PHE A 160 6.64 -18.96 11.58
N TYR A 161 6.55 -18.42 10.37
CA TYR A 161 6.39 -19.20 9.14
C TYR A 161 7.41 -20.35 8.97
N PRO A 162 8.73 -20.16 9.16
CA PRO A 162 9.67 -21.27 8.99
C PRO A 162 9.44 -22.41 9.99
N LEU A 163 9.04 -22.10 11.23
CA LEU A 163 8.75 -23.09 12.27
C LEU A 163 7.45 -23.83 11.99
N LEU A 164 6.41 -23.11 11.57
CA LEU A 164 5.13 -23.68 11.16
C LEU A 164 5.30 -24.60 9.95
N LYS A 165 6.02 -24.15 8.93
CA LYS A 165 6.28 -24.93 7.71
C LYS A 165 7.04 -26.23 7.99
N ALA A 166 7.94 -26.21 8.97
CA ALA A 166 8.70 -27.39 9.38
C ALA A 166 7.95 -28.27 10.40
N GLY A 167 6.77 -27.86 10.87
CA GLY A 167 6.00 -28.59 11.87
C GLY A 167 6.68 -28.64 13.24
N LEU A 168 7.43 -27.60 13.62
CA LEU A 168 8.29 -27.58 14.82
C LEU A 168 7.63 -26.95 16.05
N ILE A 169 6.44 -26.36 15.91
CA ILE A 169 5.74 -25.67 16.99
C ILE A 169 4.25 -26.01 16.97
N ASP A 170 3.62 -25.89 18.15
CA ASP A 170 2.16 -26.00 18.29
C ASP A 170 1.47 -24.81 17.61
N ILE A 171 0.53 -25.10 16.72
CA ILE A 171 -0.21 -24.09 15.95
C ILE A 171 -1.41 -23.52 16.72
N ASP A 172 -1.86 -24.21 17.76
CA ASP A 172 -3.05 -23.82 18.53
C ASP A 172 -2.73 -22.72 19.56
N HIS A 173 -1.46 -22.55 19.93
CA HIS A 173 -1.02 -21.65 21.01
C HIS A 173 0.17 -20.77 20.61
N LEU A 174 -0.05 -19.86 19.66
CA LEU A 174 0.94 -18.86 19.27
C LEU A 174 0.70 -17.52 19.99
N VAL A 175 1.72 -17.03 20.70
CA VAL A 175 1.68 -15.74 21.38
C VAL A 175 2.72 -14.80 20.77
N ALA A 176 2.28 -13.62 20.32
CA ALA A 176 3.14 -12.57 19.81
C ALA A 176 2.99 -11.31 20.68
N ASP A 177 4.02 -11.00 21.46
CA ASP A 177 4.12 -9.74 22.21
C ASP A 177 5.07 -8.79 21.47
N ALA A 178 4.48 -7.86 20.71
CA ALA A 178 5.18 -6.98 19.80
C ALA A 178 5.36 -5.56 20.36
N LYS A 179 6.50 -4.94 20.04
CA LYS A 179 6.86 -3.57 20.44
C LYS A 179 7.06 -2.75 19.16
N SER A 180 6.53 -1.52 19.11
CA SER A 180 6.63 -0.66 17.94
C SER A 180 7.06 0.75 18.32
N GLY A 181 7.81 1.40 17.42
CA GLY A 181 7.99 2.85 17.47
C GLY A 181 6.66 3.59 17.23
N ILE A 182 6.60 4.84 17.68
CA ILE A 182 5.38 5.66 17.62
C ILE A 182 4.93 5.99 16.19
N SER A 183 5.85 5.91 15.21
CA SER A 183 5.54 6.12 13.79
C SER A 183 4.48 5.16 13.25
N GLY A 184 4.25 4.01 13.90
CA GLY A 184 3.18 3.08 13.56
C GLY A 184 1.77 3.67 13.72
N ALA A 185 1.61 4.72 14.55
CA ALA A 185 0.35 5.46 14.68
C ALA A 185 0.04 6.37 13.46
N GLY A 186 1.01 6.57 12.58
CA GLY A 186 0.91 7.51 11.47
C GLY A 186 1.21 8.95 11.88
N ARG A 187 0.90 9.88 10.97
CA ARG A 187 1.12 11.32 11.13
C ARG A 187 -0.23 12.02 11.20
N GLY A 188 -0.55 12.58 12.36
CA GLY A 188 -1.81 13.26 12.66
C GLY A 188 -1.82 13.69 14.11
#